data_AF-L8TMW5-F1
#
_entry.id   AF-L8TMW5-F1
#
_cell.length_a   1.000
_cell.length_b   1.000
_cell.length_c   1.000
_cell.angle_alpha   90.00
_cell.angle_beta   90.00
_cell.angle_gamma   90.00
#
_symmetry.space_group_name_H-M   'P 1'
#
loop_
_entity.id
_entity.type
_entity.pdbx_description
1 polymer ?
#
loop_
_entity_poly.entity_id
_entity_poly.type
_entity_poly.pdbx_seq_one_letter_code
_entity_poly.pdbx_strand_id
1 'polypeptide(L)'
;MTIQSNPSAFADRHIGARRQADVDTMLKAIGYDSVDGLVDVAVPGAIRQEHALRLGGALSEVEVLAELRRLAARNKTAVQMIGQGYYDTVTP
;
A
#
# COMPACT_ATOMS: atom_id res chain seq x y z
N MET A 1 16.78 -5.32 -5.42
CA MET A 1 16.60 -4.29 -4.36
C MET A 1 16.41 -5.02 -3.02
N THR A 2 17.33 -4.88 -2.06
CA THR A 2 17.29 -5.65 -0.80
C THR A 2 16.21 -5.08 0.13
N ILE A 3 15.17 -5.86 0.42
CA ILE A 3 14.15 -5.48 1.41
C ILE A 3 14.79 -5.56 2.80
N GLN A 4 15.16 -4.41 3.38
CA GLN A 4 15.60 -4.35 4.77
C GLN A 4 14.38 -4.56 5.68
N SER A 5 14.31 -5.73 6.30
CA SER A 5 13.29 -6.08 7.28
C SER A 5 13.54 -5.31 8.59
N ASN A 6 12.71 -4.31 8.85
CA ASN A 6 12.59 -3.68 10.17
C ASN A 6 11.41 -4.35 10.91
N PRO A 7 11.42 -4.55 12.24
CA PRO A 7 10.34 -5.26 12.93
C PRO A 7 8.99 -4.54 12.74
N SER A 8 8.06 -5.20 12.03
CA SER A 8 6.67 -4.88 11.70
C SER A 8 6.40 -3.58 10.92
N ALA A 9 6.83 -3.53 9.65
CA ALA A 9 6.27 -2.57 8.71
C ALA A 9 4.85 -3.00 8.27
N PHE A 10 3.99 -2.06 7.89
CA PHE A 10 2.65 -2.38 7.33
C PHE A 10 2.74 -3.37 6.16
N ALA A 11 3.78 -3.24 5.32
CA ALA A 11 4.05 -4.14 4.21
C ALA A 11 4.15 -5.62 4.64
N ASP A 12 4.70 -5.90 5.83
CA ASP A 12 4.85 -7.28 6.33
C ASP A 12 3.51 -7.90 6.75
N ARG A 13 2.51 -7.07 7.07
CA ARG A 13 1.13 -7.51 7.39
C ARG A 13 0.23 -7.52 6.16
N HIS A 14 0.53 -6.67 5.18
CA HIS A 14 -0.23 -6.55 3.94
C HIS A 14 0.17 -7.61 2.90
N ILE A 15 1.48 -7.88 2.76
CA ILE A 15 2.02 -8.84 1.80
C ILE A 15 2.05 -10.22 2.45
N GLY A 16 1.16 -11.12 2.02
CA GLY A 16 1.09 -12.47 2.56
C GLY A 16 2.36 -13.30 2.30
N ALA A 17 2.90 -13.22 1.08
CA ALA A 17 4.15 -13.88 0.68
C ALA A 17 5.38 -13.10 1.16
N ARG A 18 5.60 -13.06 2.48
CA ARG A 18 6.69 -12.29 3.10
C ARG A 18 7.93 -13.12 3.45
N ARG A 19 7.77 -14.44 3.60
CA ARG A 19 8.91 -15.31 3.93
C ARG A 19 9.66 -15.58 2.64
N GLN A 20 10.98 -15.38 2.65
CA GLN A 20 11.81 -15.62 1.47
C GLN A 20 11.59 -17.03 0.90
N ALA A 21 11.48 -18.04 1.76
CA ALA A 21 11.19 -19.41 1.34
C ALA A 21 9.88 -19.59 0.55
N ASP A 22 8.83 -18.81 0.86
CA ASP A 22 7.57 -18.84 0.10
C ASP A 22 7.77 -18.23 -1.29
N VAL A 23 8.46 -17.09 -1.33
CA VAL A 23 8.82 -16.38 -2.58
C VAL A 23 9.66 -17.28 -3.48
N ASP A 24 10.69 -17.92 -2.94
CA ASP A 24 11.58 -18.83 -3.67
C ASP A 24 10.82 -20.05 -4.20
N THR A 25 9.91 -20.61 -3.38
CA THR A 25 9.07 -21.75 -3.80
C THR A 25 8.20 -21.39 -4.99
N MET A 26 7.55 -20.22 -4.95
CA MET A 26 6.69 -19.75 -6.04
C MET A 26 7.51 -19.44 -7.30
N LEU A 27 8.62 -18.72 -7.17
CA LEU A 27 9.50 -18.37 -8.28
C LEU A 27 10.05 -19.62 -8.99
N LYS A 28 10.47 -20.62 -8.23
CA LYS A 28 10.93 -21.90 -8.78
C LYS A 28 9.83 -22.62 -9.58
N ALA A 29 8.58 -22.56 -9.13
CA ALA A 29 7.46 -23.19 -9.83
C ALA A 29 7.22 -22.59 -11.23
N ILE A 30 7.58 -21.32 -11.42
CA ILE A 30 7.45 -20.60 -12.70
C ILE A 30 8.80 -20.42 -13.43
N GLY A 31 9.88 -20.99 -12.92
CA GLY A 31 11.20 -21.00 -13.59
C GLY A 31 12.01 -19.71 -13.50
N TYR A 32 11.81 -18.91 -12.44
CA TYR A 32 12.57 -17.67 -12.21
C TYR A 32 13.37 -17.76 -10.90
N ASP A 33 14.46 -16.99 -10.82
CA ASP A 33 15.35 -16.96 -9.64
C ASP A 33 15.12 -15.74 -8.74
N SER A 34 14.43 -14.70 -9.25
CA SER A 34 14.14 -13.49 -8.49
C SER A 34 12.87 -12.79 -8.97
N VAL A 35 12.28 -11.99 -8.08
CA VAL A 35 11.16 -11.11 -8.43
C VAL A 35 11.59 -10.05 -9.43
N ASP A 36 12.80 -9.48 -9.28
CA ASP A 36 13.34 -8.49 -10.21
C ASP A 36 13.44 -9.09 -11.64
N GLY A 37 13.98 -10.30 -11.78
CA GLY A 37 14.06 -10.99 -13.07
C GLY A 37 12.69 -11.34 -13.67
N LEU A 38 11.71 -11.71 -12.84
CA LEU A 38 10.34 -11.92 -13.29
C LEU A 38 9.73 -10.61 -13.83
N VAL A 39 9.93 -9.48 -13.14
CA VAL A 39 9.43 -8.17 -13.56
C VAL A 39 10.06 -7.72 -14.88
N ASP A 40 11.36 -7.97 -15.08
CA ASP A 40 12.08 -7.61 -16.30
C ASP A 40 11.49 -8.30 -17.54
N VAL A 41 11.00 -9.53 -17.40
CA VAL A 41 10.35 -10.28 -18.50
C VAL A 41 8.88 -9.88 -18.65
N ALA A 42 8.18 -9.62 -17.54
CA ALA A 42 6.75 -9.32 -17.55
C ALA A 42 6.41 -7.89 -18.02
N VAL A 43 7.30 -6.92 -17.79
CA VAL A 43 7.06 -5.50 -18.07
C VAL A 43 7.99 -5.00 -19.18
N PRO A 44 7.46 -4.60 -20.36
CA PRO A 44 8.29 -4.03 -21.41
C PRO A 44 9.07 -2.81 -20.94
N GLY A 45 10.39 -2.80 -21.18
CA GLY A 45 11.27 -1.72 -20.74
C GLY A 45 10.84 -0.33 -21.21
N ALA A 46 10.23 -0.23 -22.40
CA ALA A 46 9.76 1.03 -22.98
C ALA A 46 8.67 1.75 -22.15
N ILE A 47 7.98 1.03 -21.25
CA ILE A 47 6.95 1.60 -20.37
C ILE A 47 7.31 1.49 -18.89
N ARG A 48 8.47 0.92 -18.56
CA ARG A 48 8.87 0.73 -17.16
C ARG A 48 9.45 2.02 -16.60
N GLN A 49 9.05 2.37 -15.39
CA GLN A 49 9.60 3.52 -14.69
C GLN A 49 11.08 3.30 -14.32
N GLU A 50 11.95 4.24 -14.69
CA GLU A 50 13.41 4.13 -14.47
C GLU A 50 13.86 4.59 -13.08
N HIS A 51 13.02 5.33 -12.37
CA HIS A 51 13.34 5.92 -11.08
C HIS A 51 12.37 5.46 -10.01
N ALA A 52 12.80 5.45 -8.75
CA ALA A 52 11.91 5.15 -7.64
C ALA A 52 10.77 6.19 -7.54
N LEU A 53 9.61 5.78 -7.01
CA LEU A 53 8.52 6.70 -6.74
C LEU A 53 8.96 7.77 -5.74
N ARG A 54 8.68 9.03 -6.06
CA ARG A 54 8.96 10.15 -5.16
C ARG A 54 7.83 10.31 -4.15
N LEU A 55 7.86 9.51 -3.10
CA LEU A 55 6.90 9.54 -2.00
C LEU A 55 7.60 9.97 -0.70
N GLY A 56 6.80 10.46 0.26
CA GLY A 56 7.27 10.65 1.64
C GLY A 56 7.65 9.31 2.29
N GLY A 57 8.39 9.37 3.39
CA GLY A 57 8.70 8.17 4.18
C GLY A 57 7.43 7.43 4.60
N ALA A 58 7.47 6.10 4.57
CA ALA A 58 6.36 5.29 5.03
C ALA A 58 6.11 5.54 6.52
N LEU A 59 4.85 5.81 6.85
CA LEU A 59 4.39 5.91 8.24
C LEU A 59 4.00 4.52 8.75
N SER A 60 4.15 4.30 10.06
CA SER A 60 3.55 3.15 10.73
C SER A 60 2.02 3.27 10.75
N GLU A 61 1.31 2.16 11.00
CA GLU A 61 -0.15 2.17 11.07
C GLU A 61 -0.69 3.15 12.13
N VAL A 62 -0.01 3.27 13.26
CA VAL A 62 -0.39 4.18 14.36
C VAL A 62 -0.22 5.64 13.93
N GLU A 63 0.89 5.96 13.27
CA GLU A 63 1.17 7.31 12.76
C GLU A 63 0.18 7.70 11.66
N VAL A 64 -0.15 6.79 10.74
CA VAL A 64 -1.16 7.04 9.69
C VAL A 64 -2.52 7.39 10.32
N LEU A 65 -2.98 6.63 11.31
CA LEU A 65 -4.26 6.91 11.98
C LEU A 65 -4.25 8.27 12.69
N ALA A 66 -3.15 8.63 13.34
CA ALA A 66 -3.01 9.94 13.99
C ALA A 66 -3.06 11.08 12.96
N GLU A 67 -2.34 10.95 11.85
CA GLU A 67 -2.30 11.97 10.79
C GLU A 67 -3.66 12.11 10.09
N LEU A 68 -4.33 10.99 9.79
CA LEU A 68 -5.67 11.02 9.19
C LEU A 68 -6.70 11.66 10.13
N ARG A 69 -6.63 11.41 11.44
CA ARG A 69 -7.49 12.11 12.42
C ARG A 69 -7.23 13.61 12.44
N ARG A 70 -5.95 14.03 12.39
CA ARG A 70 -5.56 15.44 12.32
C ARG A 70 -6.11 16.12 11.07
N LEU A 71 -6.05 15.44 9.92
CA LEU A 71 -6.63 15.93 8.67
C LEU A 71 -8.15 16.01 8.75
N ALA A 72 -8.82 14.96 9.24
CA ALA A 72 -10.27 14.91 9.38
C ALA A 72 -10.82 15.99 10.32
N ALA A 73 -10.08 16.34 11.38
CA ALA A 73 -10.45 17.39 12.32
C ALA A 73 -10.55 18.80 11.69
N ARG A 74 -10.05 18.98 10.47
CA ARG A 74 -10.20 20.23 9.71
C ARG A 74 -11.58 20.38 9.06
N ASN A 75 -12.34 19.30 8.95
CA ASN A 75 -13.69 19.32 8.39
C ASN A 75 -14.66 19.96 9.39
N LYS A 76 -15.69 20.65 8.86
CA LYS A 76 -16.79 21.19 9.68
C LYS A 76 -18.00 20.29 9.50
N THR A 77 -18.39 19.59 10.57
CA THR A 77 -19.66 18.87 10.61
C THR A 77 -20.79 19.85 10.89
N ALA A 78 -21.87 19.76 10.12
CA ALA A 78 -23.07 20.56 10.29
C ALA A 78 -24.28 19.77 9.80
N VAL A 79 -25.47 20.13 10.29
CA VAL A 79 -26.72 19.56 9.81
C VAL A 79 -26.94 20.01 8.37
N GLN A 80 -26.81 19.07 7.43
CA GLN A 80 -26.95 19.36 6.01
C GLN A 80 -28.43 19.22 5.60
N MET A 81 -29.07 20.35 5.29
CA MET A 81 -30.43 20.40 4.74
C MET A 81 -30.46 20.74 3.25
N ILE A 82 -29.39 20.39 2.52
CA ILE A 82 -29.23 20.72 1.10
C ILE A 82 -30.13 19.82 0.22
N GLY A 83 -30.27 18.54 0.58
CA GLY A 83 -31.00 17.56 -0.23
C GLY A 83 -30.22 17.13 -1.47
N GLN A 84 -30.86 17.13 -2.63
CA GLN A 84 -30.26 16.74 -3.93
C GLN A 84 -29.74 15.29 -3.98
N GLY A 85 -30.47 14.37 -3.34
CA GLY A 85 -30.15 12.93 -3.38
C GLY A 85 -29.29 12.42 -2.21
N TYR A 86 -28.86 13.29 -1.30
CA TYR A 86 -28.20 12.90 -0.05
C TYR A 86 -28.99 13.44 1.15
N TYR A 87 -29.36 12.55 2.06
CA TYR A 87 -30.14 12.85 3.26
C TYR A 87 -29.49 12.13 4.44
N ASP A 88 -29.30 12.86 5.54
CA ASP A 88 -28.70 12.30 6.75
C ASP A 88 -29.59 11.20 7.36
N THR A 89 -28.99 10.27 8.11
CA THR A 89 -29.72 9.14 8.70
C THR A 89 -29.10 8.70 10.02
N VAL A 90 -29.90 8.03 10.84
CA VAL A 90 -29.41 7.30 12.00
C VAL A 90 -28.97 5.92 11.52
N THR A 91 -27.65 5.69 11.48
CA THR A 91 -27.10 4.35 11.22
C THR A 91 -27.33 3.50 12.48
N PRO A 92 -28.11 2.40 12.41
CA PRO A 92 -28.44 1.56 13.58
C PRO A 92 -27.23 1.00 14.32
#